data_AF-A0A0D1WBA5-F1
#
_entry.id   AF-A0A0D1WBA5-F1
#
_cell.length_a   1.000
_cell.length_b   1.000
_cell.length_c   1.000
_cell.angle_alpha   90.00
_cell.angle_beta   90.00
_cell.angle_gamma   90.00
#
_symmetry.space_group_name_H-M   'P 1'
#
loop_
_entity.id
_entity.type
_entity.pdbx_description
1 polymer ?
#
loop_
_entity_poly.entity_id
_entity_poly.type
_entity_poly.pdbx_seq_one_letter_code
_entity_poly.pdbx_strand_id
1 'polypeptide(L)'
;MSVEIIFKDVENESNVPRLGGYSFLPENIDWPLNPNGDKLTLVICLPTDFLNKTLNLNLPKEHVLSVFTTYKKDDYFLDLITFHGDKEELKNIKKGFTRILLHEVGDIRNESDFLIPAQEFILGNELNLDLEEVDEEDLDDIEIYCGSLIGNKPSLLQIENMGLDDYQFCLQIYGGDFPEGFHDIFSLSDSIGYLFLNKNYDQNDAGVFFTQCT
;
A
#
# COMPACT_ATOMS: atom_id res chain seq x y z
N MET A 1 17.07 -3.88 3.69
CA MET A 1 17.21 -2.42 3.62
C MET A 1 15.81 -1.85 3.45
N SER A 2 15.40 -1.02 4.40
CA SER A 2 14.16 -0.26 4.36
C SER A 2 14.51 1.22 4.41
N VAL A 3 13.75 2.04 3.69
CA VAL A 3 14.00 3.47 3.54
C VAL A 3 12.71 4.21 3.86
N GLU A 4 12.84 5.28 4.63
CA GLU A 4 11.75 6.19 4.95
C GLU A 4 11.17 6.83 3.67
N ILE A 5 9.86 7.09 3.68
CA ILE A 5 9.18 7.87 2.66
C ILE A 5 8.72 9.19 3.27
N ILE A 6 9.08 10.28 2.61
CA ILE A 6 8.55 11.62 2.86
C ILE A 6 7.63 11.98 1.70
N PHE A 7 6.57 12.73 1.98
CA PHE A 7 5.56 13.09 0.97
C PHE A 7 5.71 14.53 0.52
N LYS A 8 5.54 14.76 -0.79
CA LYS A 8 5.53 16.09 -1.38
C LYS A 8 4.38 16.22 -2.38
N ASP A 9 3.64 17.32 -2.30
CA ASP A 9 2.57 17.60 -3.25
C ASP A 9 3.06 17.56 -4.71
N VAL A 10 2.25 16.94 -5.56
CA VAL A 10 2.52 16.76 -6.98
C VAL A 10 1.21 16.82 -7.77
N GLU A 11 1.28 17.10 -9.07
CA GLU A 11 0.09 17.13 -9.93
C GLU A 11 -0.57 15.74 -9.99
N ASN A 12 -1.90 15.71 -10.01
CA ASN A 12 -2.69 14.47 -9.95
C ASN A 12 -2.46 13.53 -11.14
N GLU A 13 -1.93 14.05 -12.24
CA GLU A 13 -1.61 13.34 -13.48
C GLU A 13 -0.16 12.82 -13.55
N SER A 14 0.64 13.02 -12.50
CA SER A 14 2.07 12.69 -12.55
C SER A 14 2.33 11.18 -12.45
N ASN A 15 3.10 10.62 -13.39
CA ASN A 15 3.48 9.21 -13.36
C ASN A 15 4.77 9.00 -12.54
N VAL A 16 4.67 9.25 -11.24
CA VAL A 16 5.73 9.11 -10.23
C VAL A 16 5.22 8.21 -9.10
N PRO A 17 6.09 7.58 -8.27
CA PRO A 17 5.62 6.87 -7.09
C PRO A 17 4.90 7.85 -6.16
N ARG A 18 3.63 7.59 -5.84
CA ARG A 18 2.78 8.55 -5.13
C ARG A 18 1.60 7.92 -4.39
N LEU A 19 1.10 8.66 -3.42
CA LEU A 19 -0.27 8.51 -2.92
C LEU A 19 -1.26 9.19 -3.88
N GLY A 20 -2.46 8.64 -3.99
CA GLY A 20 -3.61 9.28 -4.62
C GLY A 20 -3.44 9.71 -6.09
N GLY A 21 -4.23 10.73 -6.45
CA GLY A 21 -4.46 11.31 -7.77
C GLY A 21 -5.15 10.40 -8.76
N TYR A 22 -5.02 10.68 -10.07
CA TYR A 22 -5.69 9.90 -11.11
C TYR A 22 -5.00 8.56 -11.34
N SER A 23 -5.79 7.52 -11.63
CA SER A 23 -5.24 6.25 -12.06
C SER A 23 -4.85 6.30 -13.54
N PHE A 24 -3.81 5.55 -13.89
CA PHE A 24 -3.43 5.26 -15.27
C PHE A 24 -4.04 3.94 -15.78
N LEU A 25 -5.12 3.45 -15.15
CA LEU A 25 -5.74 2.18 -15.52
C LEU A 25 -6.33 2.27 -16.93
N PRO A 26 -5.85 1.48 -17.90
CA PRO A 26 -6.33 1.51 -19.29
C PRO A 26 -7.84 1.33 -19.41
N GLU A 27 -8.49 2.00 -20.37
CA GLU A 27 -9.95 1.96 -20.55
C GLU A 27 -10.51 0.55 -20.79
N ASN A 28 -9.69 -0.37 -21.31
CA ASN A 28 -10.06 -1.77 -21.52
C ASN A 28 -10.04 -2.62 -20.24
N ILE A 29 -9.64 -2.06 -19.10
CA ILE A 29 -9.72 -2.71 -17.79
C ILE A 29 -10.82 -2.01 -17.00
N ASP A 30 -11.81 -2.75 -16.52
CA ASP A 30 -12.88 -2.19 -15.70
C ASP A 30 -12.33 -1.63 -14.39
N TRP A 31 -12.92 -0.52 -13.92
CA TRP A 31 -12.59 0.02 -12.61
C TRP A 31 -12.92 -1.01 -11.52
N PRO A 32 -12.02 -1.28 -10.56
CA PRO A 32 -12.26 -2.32 -9.59
C PRO A 32 -13.40 -1.95 -8.63
N LEU A 33 -14.31 -2.90 -8.44
CA LEU A 33 -15.43 -2.81 -7.50
C LEU A 33 -15.15 -3.68 -6.27
N ASN A 34 -15.61 -3.21 -5.11
CA ASN A 34 -15.69 -4.05 -3.92
C ASN A 34 -16.85 -5.08 -4.04
N PRO A 35 -16.93 -6.09 -3.15
CA PRO A 35 -18.02 -7.05 -3.13
C PRO A 35 -19.44 -6.47 -2.99
N ASN A 36 -19.57 -5.23 -2.51
CA ASN A 36 -20.85 -4.53 -2.38
C ASN A 36 -21.24 -3.77 -3.66
N GLY A 37 -20.34 -3.71 -4.66
CA GLY A 37 -20.53 -2.99 -5.91
C GLY A 37 -20.05 -1.54 -5.89
N ASP A 38 -19.44 -1.07 -4.80
CA ASP A 38 -18.86 0.27 -4.72
C ASP A 38 -17.52 0.31 -5.46
N LYS A 39 -17.22 1.42 -6.13
CA LYS A 39 -15.92 1.63 -6.79
C LYS A 39 -14.83 1.85 -5.76
N LEU A 40 -13.74 1.08 -5.85
CA LEU A 40 -12.60 1.25 -4.95
C LEU A 40 -11.87 2.56 -5.23
N THR A 41 -11.33 3.19 -4.18
CA THR A 41 -10.52 4.41 -4.28
C THR A 41 -9.06 4.07 -4.52
N LEU A 42 -8.42 4.74 -5.47
CA LEU A 42 -6.98 4.63 -5.69
C LEU A 42 -6.23 5.28 -4.53
N VAL A 43 -5.35 4.53 -3.88
CA VAL A 43 -4.55 5.02 -2.75
C VAL A 43 -3.08 5.14 -3.07
N ILE A 44 -2.53 4.25 -3.90
CA ILE A 44 -1.10 4.22 -4.23
C ILE A 44 -0.93 3.97 -5.73
N CYS A 45 -0.03 4.72 -6.35
CA CYS A 45 0.38 4.56 -7.74
C CYS A 45 1.90 4.40 -7.78
N LEU A 46 2.39 3.25 -8.25
CA LEU A 46 3.81 2.89 -8.23
C LEU A 46 4.28 2.47 -9.63
N PRO A 47 5.08 3.30 -10.33
CA PRO A 47 5.76 2.88 -11.55
C PRO A 47 6.66 1.68 -11.29
N THR A 48 6.61 0.66 -12.15
CA THR A 48 7.39 -0.56 -11.95
C THR A 48 8.90 -0.34 -12.02
N ASP A 49 9.36 0.63 -12.80
CA ASP A 49 10.78 0.97 -12.89
C ASP A 49 11.32 1.47 -11.53
N PHE A 50 10.49 2.20 -10.78
CA PHE A 50 10.82 2.60 -9.41
C PHE A 50 10.89 1.38 -8.49
N LEU A 51 9.88 0.50 -8.52
CA LEU A 51 9.86 -0.72 -7.69
C LEU A 51 11.02 -1.65 -7.99
N ASN A 52 11.30 -1.89 -9.27
CA ASN A 52 12.42 -2.72 -9.72
C ASN A 52 13.76 -2.17 -9.22
N LYS A 53 13.95 -0.85 -9.28
CA LYS A 53 15.17 -0.20 -8.79
C LYS A 53 15.29 -0.25 -7.26
N THR A 54 14.22 0.07 -6.54
CA THR A 54 14.24 0.24 -5.09
C THR A 54 14.25 -1.10 -4.35
N LEU A 55 13.55 -2.10 -4.87
CA LEU A 55 13.33 -3.40 -4.21
C LEU A 55 14.04 -4.57 -4.92
N ASN A 56 14.82 -4.29 -5.97
CA ASN A 56 15.49 -5.30 -6.80
C ASN A 56 14.51 -6.37 -7.34
N LEU A 57 13.34 -5.92 -7.79
CA LEU A 57 12.30 -6.74 -8.41
C LEU A 57 12.51 -6.85 -9.92
N ASN A 58 11.79 -7.79 -10.55
CA ASN A 58 11.79 -8.01 -11.99
C ASN A 58 10.37 -7.92 -12.58
N LEU A 59 9.66 -6.84 -12.25
CA LEU A 59 8.34 -6.53 -12.80
C LEU A 59 8.47 -6.05 -14.26
N PRO A 60 7.42 -6.24 -15.09
CA PRO A 60 7.33 -5.65 -16.42
C PRO A 60 7.66 -4.15 -16.41
N LYS A 61 8.50 -3.71 -17.35
CA LYS A 61 8.86 -2.29 -17.51
C LYS A 61 7.69 -1.50 -18.08
N GLU A 62 7.72 -0.18 -17.90
CA GLU A 62 6.70 0.74 -18.44
C GLU A 62 5.26 0.41 -17.96
N HIS A 63 5.16 -0.25 -16.81
CA HIS A 63 3.89 -0.57 -16.16
C HIS A 63 3.73 0.27 -14.89
N VAL A 64 2.50 0.30 -14.40
CA VAL A 64 2.13 0.90 -13.12
C VAL A 64 1.44 -0.16 -12.27
N LEU A 65 1.84 -0.22 -11.01
CA LEU A 65 1.14 -0.93 -9.97
C LEU A 65 0.19 0.04 -9.26
N SER A 66 -1.11 -0.16 -9.46
CA SER A 66 -2.16 0.62 -8.81
C SER A 66 -2.74 -0.15 -7.64
N VAL A 67 -2.80 0.47 -6.47
CA VAL A 67 -3.42 -0.10 -5.27
C VAL A 67 -4.71 0.65 -4.97
N PHE A 68 -5.78 -0.10 -4.79
CA PHE A 68 -7.11 0.38 -4.52
C PHE A 68 -7.63 -0.19 -3.20
N THR A 69 -8.43 0.60 -2.48
CA THR A 69 -9.09 0.18 -1.24
C THR A 69 -10.53 0.65 -1.19
N THR A 70 -11.35 -0.02 -0.39
CA THR A 70 -12.67 0.46 -0.01
C THR A 70 -12.50 1.68 0.87
N TYR A 71 -13.24 2.75 0.60
CA TYR A 71 -13.24 3.96 1.41
C TYR A 71 -14.66 4.53 1.47
N LYS A 72 -15.12 4.83 2.69
CA LYS A 72 -16.41 5.47 2.96
C LYS A 72 -16.25 6.45 4.11
N LYS A 73 -16.52 7.73 3.89
CA LYS A 73 -16.43 8.75 4.94
C LYS A 73 -17.47 8.59 6.05
N ASP A 74 -18.66 8.11 5.69
CA ASP A 74 -19.82 8.09 6.58
C ASP A 74 -20.15 6.69 7.13
N ASP A 75 -19.32 5.67 6.84
CA ASP A 75 -19.58 4.29 7.20
C ASP A 75 -18.32 3.61 7.74
N TYR A 76 -18.48 2.64 8.63
CA TYR A 76 -17.36 1.88 9.20
C TYR A 76 -16.98 0.73 8.26
N PHE A 77 -15.72 0.68 7.83
CA PHE A 77 -15.25 -0.32 6.86
C PHE A 77 -13.92 -0.98 7.24
N LEU A 78 -13.37 -0.71 8.43
CA LEU A 78 -12.07 -1.22 8.88
C LEU A 78 -11.98 -2.75 8.77
N ASP A 79 -12.94 -3.48 9.33
CA ASP A 79 -13.00 -4.95 9.32
C ASP A 79 -12.93 -5.57 7.92
N LEU A 80 -13.25 -4.81 6.87
CA LEU A 80 -13.25 -5.28 5.48
C LEU A 80 -11.85 -5.25 4.85
N ILE A 81 -10.95 -4.44 5.39
CA ILE A 81 -9.62 -4.17 4.85
C ILE A 81 -8.49 -4.51 5.83
N THR A 82 -8.84 -5.02 7.01
CA THR A 82 -7.90 -5.37 8.08
C THR A 82 -7.53 -6.85 8.06
N PHE A 83 -6.27 -7.15 8.39
CA PHE A 83 -5.75 -8.52 8.46
C PHE A 83 -4.65 -8.67 9.52
N HIS A 84 -4.85 -9.58 10.47
CA HIS A 84 -3.96 -9.86 11.60
C HIS A 84 -3.37 -11.29 11.57
N GLY A 85 -3.39 -11.96 10.41
CA GLY A 85 -2.88 -13.32 10.25
C GLY A 85 -3.95 -14.41 10.26
N ASP A 86 -5.23 -14.08 10.49
CA ASP A 86 -6.32 -15.05 10.45
C ASP A 86 -6.69 -15.46 9.01
N LYS A 87 -6.97 -16.75 8.79
CA LYS A 87 -7.26 -17.28 7.46
C LYS A 87 -8.59 -16.78 6.88
N GLU A 88 -9.60 -16.50 7.71
CA GLU A 88 -10.86 -15.93 7.26
C GLU A 88 -10.69 -14.45 6.91
N GLU A 89 -9.87 -13.71 7.66
CA GLU A 89 -9.49 -12.34 7.31
C GLU A 89 -8.74 -12.27 5.97
N LEU A 90 -7.74 -13.14 5.75
CA LEU A 90 -7.04 -13.20 4.47
C LEU A 90 -8.00 -13.52 3.31
N LYS A 91 -8.98 -14.39 3.54
CA LYS A 91 -10.04 -14.64 2.55
C LYS A 91 -10.85 -13.37 2.30
N ASN A 92 -11.20 -12.60 3.34
CA ASN A 92 -11.93 -11.34 3.20
C ASN A 92 -11.14 -10.32 2.39
N ILE A 93 -9.84 -10.14 2.66
CA ILE A 93 -8.97 -9.30 1.84
C ILE A 93 -9.01 -9.75 0.38
N LYS A 94 -8.90 -11.06 0.14
CA LYS A 94 -8.97 -11.66 -1.20
C LYS A 94 -10.38 -11.64 -1.83
N LYS A 95 -11.44 -11.24 -1.13
CA LYS A 95 -12.78 -11.01 -1.73
C LYS A 95 -12.81 -9.76 -2.61
N GLY A 96 -11.84 -8.85 -2.48
CA GLY A 96 -11.72 -7.67 -3.33
C GLY A 96 -12.14 -6.35 -2.68
N PHE A 97 -12.18 -6.27 -1.34
CA PHE A 97 -12.33 -4.98 -0.64
C PHE A 97 -11.08 -4.09 -0.78
N THR A 98 -9.93 -4.70 -1.06
CA THR A 98 -8.75 -4.06 -1.60
C THR A 98 -8.38 -4.74 -2.91
N ARG A 99 -7.68 -4.04 -3.80
CA ARG A 99 -7.24 -4.62 -5.06
C ARG A 99 -5.93 -4.01 -5.53
N ILE A 100 -5.05 -4.85 -6.04
CA ILE A 100 -3.80 -4.45 -6.65
C ILE A 100 -3.85 -4.86 -8.11
N LEU A 101 -3.58 -3.93 -9.00
CA LEU A 101 -3.56 -4.15 -10.44
C LEU A 101 -2.20 -3.73 -10.98
N LEU A 102 -1.53 -4.64 -11.67
CA LEU A 102 -0.41 -4.30 -12.52
C LEU A 102 -0.90 -4.16 -13.96
N HIS A 103 -0.63 -3.02 -14.58
CA HIS A 103 -1.11 -2.74 -15.93
C HIS A 103 -0.16 -1.79 -16.67
N GLU A 104 -0.25 -1.77 -18.00
CA GLU A 104 0.38 -0.73 -18.83
C GLU A 104 -0.20 0.66 -18.51
N VAL A 105 0.54 1.71 -18.84
CA VAL A 105 0.07 3.09 -18.67
C VAL A 105 -1.05 3.38 -19.70
N GLY A 106 -2.26 3.63 -19.20
CA GLY A 106 -3.38 4.15 -19.98
C GLY A 106 -3.64 5.63 -19.75
N ASP A 107 -4.76 6.11 -20.25
CA ASP A 107 -5.23 7.49 -20.01
C ASP A 107 -5.60 7.71 -18.54
N ILE A 108 -5.47 8.97 -18.10
CA ILE A 108 -5.81 9.36 -16.73
C ILE A 108 -7.32 9.27 -16.49
N ARG A 109 -7.72 8.64 -15.38
CA ARG A 109 -9.12 8.67 -14.90
C ARG A 109 -9.23 8.43 -13.41
N ASN A 110 -10.32 8.93 -12.83
CA ASN A 110 -10.82 8.47 -11.55
C ASN A 110 -12.31 8.18 -11.72
N GLU A 111 -12.71 6.99 -11.35
CA GLU A 111 -14.10 6.58 -11.40
C GLU A 111 -14.74 6.43 -10.03
N SER A 112 -13.94 6.42 -8.96
CA SER A 112 -14.43 6.34 -7.57
C SER A 112 -15.01 7.65 -7.08
N ASP A 113 -15.75 7.61 -5.97
CA ASP A 113 -16.39 8.79 -5.39
C ASP A 113 -15.39 9.82 -4.84
N PHE A 114 -14.14 9.40 -4.63
CA PHE A 114 -13.11 10.20 -3.98
C PHE A 114 -11.84 10.29 -4.84
N LEU A 115 -11.36 11.52 -5.04
CA LEU A 115 -10.04 11.77 -5.58
C LEU A 115 -9.14 12.28 -4.45
N ILE A 116 -8.20 11.45 -4.02
CA ILE A 116 -7.18 11.83 -3.04
C ILE A 116 -6.16 12.74 -3.76
N PRO A 117 -5.78 13.90 -3.22
CA PRO A 117 -4.71 14.71 -3.78
C PRO A 117 -3.40 13.92 -3.90
N ALA A 118 -2.67 14.10 -5.00
CA ALA A 118 -1.45 13.36 -5.22
C ALA A 118 -0.28 13.87 -4.37
N GLN A 119 0.45 12.93 -3.76
CA GLN A 119 1.71 13.23 -3.06
C GLN A 119 2.80 12.24 -3.45
N GLU A 120 3.86 12.75 -4.06
CA GLU A 120 5.03 11.98 -4.51
C GLU A 120 5.83 11.43 -3.33
N PHE A 121 6.35 10.23 -3.50
CA PHE A 121 7.27 9.58 -2.58
C PHE A 121 8.67 10.15 -2.76
N ILE A 122 9.21 10.74 -1.71
CA ILE A 122 10.59 11.18 -1.61
C ILE A 122 11.32 10.24 -0.66
N LEU A 123 12.31 9.51 -1.18
CA LEU A 123 13.09 8.58 -0.38
C LEU A 123 13.97 9.36 0.60
N GLY A 124 13.77 9.09 1.89
CA GLY A 124 14.49 9.68 3.02
C GLY A 124 15.70 8.85 3.43
N ASN A 125 15.90 8.75 4.74
CA ASN A 125 17.03 8.02 5.31
C ASN A 125 16.78 6.50 5.29
N GLU A 126 17.88 5.74 5.26
CA GLU A 126 17.85 4.31 5.51
C GLU A 126 17.47 4.05 6.97
N LEU A 127 16.59 3.06 7.18
CA LEU A 127 16.08 2.66 8.48
C LEU A 127 16.74 1.34 8.90
N ASN A 128 17.26 1.30 10.12
CA ASN A 128 17.67 0.05 10.75
C ASN A 128 16.46 -0.53 11.52
N LEU A 129 15.93 -1.64 11.02
CA LEU A 129 14.78 -2.35 11.60
C LEU A 129 15.18 -3.69 12.24
N ASP A 130 16.48 -4.00 12.28
CA ASP A 130 16.97 -5.25 12.83
C ASP A 130 17.09 -5.12 14.35
N LEU A 131 16.01 -5.51 15.04
CA LEU A 131 15.92 -5.52 16.51
C LEU A 131 16.86 -6.54 17.17
N GLU A 132 17.47 -7.46 16.40
CA GLU A 132 18.39 -8.50 16.90
C GLU A 132 19.76 -7.95 17.31
N GLU A 133 20.10 -6.70 16.93
CA GLU A 133 21.37 -6.06 17.29
C GLU A 133 21.29 -5.20 18.57
N VAL A 134 20.15 -5.22 19.28
CA VAL A 134 19.95 -4.43 20.49
C VAL A 134 20.21 -5.29 21.73
N ASP A 135 21.21 -4.92 22.54
CA ASP A 135 21.49 -5.57 23.82
C ASP A 135 20.29 -5.40 24.78
N GLU A 136 20.05 -6.36 25.68
CA GLU A 136 18.91 -6.34 26.62
C GLU A 136 18.84 -5.06 27.48
N GLU A 137 19.95 -4.33 27.62
CA GLU A 137 20.04 -3.07 28.37
C GLU A 137 19.53 -1.85 27.58
N ASP A 138 19.43 -1.95 26.25
CA ASP A 138 19.02 -0.86 25.33
C ASP A 138 17.58 -1.05 24.80
N LEU A 139 16.85 -2.06 25.28
CA LEU A 139 15.46 -2.35 24.88
C LEU A 139 14.50 -1.18 25.10
N ASP A 140 14.74 -0.37 26.15
CA ASP A 140 13.92 0.81 26.47
C ASP A 140 14.16 1.99 25.50
N ASP A 141 15.26 1.98 24.75
CA ASP A 141 15.67 3.02 23.79
C ASP A 141 15.36 2.62 22.32
N ILE A 142 14.70 1.48 22.10
CA ILE A 142 14.26 1.07 20.75
C ILE A 142 13.12 1.98 20.29
N GLU A 143 13.47 2.99 19.48
CA GLU A 143 12.49 3.75 18.70
C GLU A 143 11.97 2.88 17.56
N ILE A 144 10.79 2.28 17.75
CA ILE A 144 10.10 1.58 16.67
C ILE A 144 9.63 2.63 15.66
N TYR A 145 10.05 2.48 14.41
CA TYR A 145 9.66 3.43 13.37
C TYR A 145 8.19 3.24 12.99
N CYS A 146 7.38 4.29 13.21
CA CYS A 146 5.93 4.25 12.97
C CYS A 146 5.49 4.88 11.64
N GLY A 147 6.41 5.47 10.88
CA GLY A 147 6.10 6.20 9.65
C GLY A 147 5.95 5.30 8.41
N SER A 148 5.79 5.96 7.27
CA SER A 148 5.79 5.32 5.96
C SER A 148 7.19 4.90 5.50
N LEU A 149 7.31 3.70 4.95
CA LEU A 149 8.58 3.18 4.43
C LEU A 149 8.38 2.27 3.21
N ILE A 150 9.44 2.13 2.42
CA ILE A 150 9.58 1.15 1.35
C ILE A 150 10.80 0.27 1.63
N GLY A 151 10.66 -1.04 1.46
CA GLY A 151 11.75 -1.95 1.75
C GLY A 151 11.37 -3.41 1.70
N ASN A 152 12.23 -4.26 2.26
CA ASN A 152 12.02 -5.70 2.34
C ASN A 152 11.51 -6.18 3.71
N LYS A 153 11.43 -5.29 4.70
CA LYS A 153 10.88 -5.60 6.03
C LYS A 153 9.97 -4.46 6.52
N PRO A 154 8.80 -4.77 7.12
CA PRO A 154 7.97 -3.81 7.83
C PRO A 154 8.57 -3.48 9.21
N SER A 155 8.14 -2.38 9.81
CA SER A 155 8.54 -2.00 11.18
C SER A 155 7.49 -2.39 12.22
N LEU A 156 6.20 -2.16 11.92
CA LEU A 156 5.09 -2.31 12.88
C LEU A 156 4.19 -3.52 12.64
N LEU A 157 4.46 -4.32 11.62
CA LEU A 157 3.58 -5.42 11.27
C LEU A 157 3.57 -6.47 12.37
N GLN A 158 2.41 -6.74 12.96
CA GLN A 158 2.29 -7.71 14.05
C GLN A 158 2.40 -9.13 13.47
N ILE A 159 3.47 -9.84 13.85
CA ILE A 159 3.89 -11.10 13.24
C ILE A 159 3.26 -12.28 13.99
N GLU A 160 2.14 -12.78 13.49
CA GLU A 160 1.83 -14.22 13.61
C GLU A 160 1.60 -14.78 12.21
N ASN A 161 2.18 -15.96 11.94
CA ASN A 161 2.23 -16.66 10.66
C ASN A 161 1.09 -16.29 9.67
N MET A 162 1.35 -15.27 8.85
CA MET A 162 0.34 -14.65 7.99
C MET A 162 -0.02 -15.49 6.76
N GLY A 163 0.69 -16.60 6.51
CA GLY A 163 0.52 -17.38 5.27
C GLY A 163 0.82 -16.56 4.01
N LEU A 164 1.69 -15.56 4.12
CA LEU A 164 2.15 -14.71 3.02
C LEU A 164 3.55 -15.13 2.51
N ASP A 165 3.93 -16.39 2.70
CA ASP A 165 5.26 -16.92 2.34
C ASP A 165 5.60 -16.75 0.84
N ASP A 166 4.57 -16.80 -0.01
CA ASP A 166 4.69 -16.59 -1.46
C ASP A 166 4.73 -15.12 -1.87
N TYR A 167 4.62 -14.20 -0.91
CA TYR A 167 4.65 -12.76 -1.14
C TYR A 167 5.89 -12.12 -0.52
N GLN A 168 6.28 -10.97 -1.08
CA GLN A 168 7.36 -10.14 -0.59
C GLN A 168 6.77 -8.82 -0.08
N PHE A 169 7.10 -8.45 1.16
CA PHE A 169 6.81 -7.12 1.68
C PHE A 169 7.48 -6.05 0.81
N CYS A 170 6.75 -4.98 0.52
CA CYS A 170 7.23 -3.88 -0.30
C CYS A 170 7.06 -2.52 0.39
N LEU A 171 5.91 -2.28 1.02
CA LEU A 171 5.53 -0.93 1.47
C LEU A 171 4.74 -0.98 2.77
N GLN A 172 5.03 -0.04 3.66
CA GLN A 172 4.23 0.31 4.84
C GLN A 172 3.85 1.78 4.69
N ILE A 173 2.57 2.12 4.76
CA ILE A 173 2.07 3.50 4.66
C ILE A 173 1.24 3.83 5.90
N TYR A 174 1.61 4.88 6.60
CA TYR A 174 0.84 5.39 7.73
C TYR A 174 -0.36 6.20 7.23
N GLY A 175 -1.58 5.90 7.70
CA GLY A 175 -2.81 6.56 7.25
C GLY A 175 -2.78 8.06 7.47
N GLY A 176 -2.15 8.52 8.55
CA GLY A 176 -1.96 9.93 8.85
C GLY A 176 -1.03 10.69 7.90
N ASP A 177 -0.30 10.00 7.02
CA ASP A 177 0.54 10.64 6.00
C ASP A 177 -0.24 11.04 4.73
N PHE A 178 -1.52 10.64 4.63
CA PHE A 178 -2.36 11.09 3.52
C PHE A 178 -2.64 12.61 3.59
N PRO A 179 -3.05 13.25 2.49
CA PRO A 179 -3.42 14.67 2.49
C PRO A 179 -4.59 14.98 3.43
N GLU A 180 -4.70 16.26 3.81
CA GLU A 180 -5.79 16.77 4.64
C GLU A 180 -7.16 16.34 4.09
N GLY A 181 -8.01 15.83 5.00
CA GLY A 181 -9.34 15.31 4.65
C GLY A 181 -9.38 13.85 4.20
N PHE A 182 -8.23 13.17 4.18
CA PHE A 182 -8.09 11.74 3.86
C PHE A 182 -7.22 10.95 4.85
N HIS A 183 -6.92 11.50 6.04
CA HIS A 183 -6.17 10.75 7.06
C HIS A 183 -6.89 9.46 7.48
N ASP A 184 -8.22 9.41 7.33
CA ASP A 184 -9.08 8.26 7.63
C ASP A 184 -9.24 7.29 6.44
N ILE A 185 -8.35 7.35 5.43
CA ILE A 185 -8.45 6.49 4.23
C ILE A 185 -8.48 4.99 4.56
N PHE A 186 -7.90 4.61 5.70
CA PHE A 186 -7.89 3.27 6.25
C PHE A 186 -8.85 3.12 7.45
N SER A 187 -9.96 3.86 7.43
CA SER A 187 -11.01 3.97 8.45
C SER A 187 -10.60 4.66 9.75
N LEU A 188 -9.32 4.62 10.14
CA LEU A 188 -8.74 5.34 11.27
C LEU A 188 -7.45 6.04 10.82
N SER A 189 -7.08 7.13 11.50
CA SER A 189 -5.90 7.93 11.15
C SER A 189 -4.56 7.31 11.54
N ASP A 190 -4.57 6.41 12.53
CA ASP A 190 -3.42 5.68 13.03
C ASP A 190 -3.26 4.29 12.39
N SER A 191 -4.19 3.90 11.50
CA SER A 191 -4.09 2.67 10.71
C SER A 191 -2.88 2.70 9.79
N ILE A 192 -2.28 1.51 9.60
CA ILE A 192 -1.12 1.32 8.72
C ILE A 192 -1.50 0.36 7.60
N GLY A 193 -1.27 0.78 6.36
CA GLY A 193 -1.43 -0.05 5.17
C GLY A 193 -0.14 -0.79 4.79
N TYR A 194 -0.27 -2.07 4.46
CA TYR A 194 0.85 -2.93 4.06
C TYR A 194 0.64 -3.48 2.66
N LEU A 195 1.65 -3.33 1.80
CA LEU A 195 1.67 -3.89 0.46
C LEU A 195 2.64 -5.07 0.39
N PHE A 196 2.12 -6.21 -0.05
CA PHE A 196 2.85 -7.41 -0.35
C PHE A 196 2.67 -7.78 -1.82
N LEU A 197 3.76 -8.01 -2.55
CA LEU A 197 3.71 -8.43 -3.95
C LEU A 197 3.95 -9.93 -4.09
N ASN A 198 3.24 -10.57 -5.02
CA ASN A 198 3.41 -11.99 -5.29
C ASN A 198 4.79 -12.23 -5.94
N LYS A 199 5.60 -13.12 -5.36
CA LYS A 199 6.97 -13.42 -5.85
C LYS A 199 6.98 -14.07 -7.24
N ASN A 200 5.91 -14.79 -7.59
CA ASN A 200 5.83 -15.56 -8.82
C ASN A 200 5.14 -14.83 -9.97
N TYR A 201 4.66 -13.61 -9.73
CA TYR A 201 3.97 -12.77 -10.72
C TYR A 201 2.88 -13.52 -11.51
N ASP A 202 1.65 -13.53 -10.97
CA ASP A 202 0.47 -13.95 -11.70
C ASP A 202 -0.31 -12.71 -12.14
N GLN A 203 -0.73 -12.64 -13.41
CA GLN A 203 -1.58 -11.55 -13.91
C GLN A 203 -2.89 -11.43 -13.12
N ASN A 204 -3.35 -12.51 -12.50
CA ASN A 204 -4.57 -12.52 -11.67
C ASN A 204 -4.31 -12.24 -10.19
N ASP A 205 -3.05 -12.22 -9.75
CA ASP A 205 -2.64 -11.99 -8.36
C ASP A 205 -1.31 -11.22 -8.32
N ALA A 206 -1.39 -9.90 -8.50
CA ALA A 206 -0.24 -9.02 -8.40
C ALA A 206 0.28 -8.88 -6.95
N GLY A 207 -0.58 -9.13 -5.95
CA GLY A 207 -0.23 -8.94 -4.55
C GLY A 207 -1.45 -8.82 -3.63
N VAL A 208 -1.17 -8.54 -2.35
CA VAL A 208 -2.15 -8.30 -1.31
C VAL A 208 -1.87 -6.95 -0.64
N PHE A 209 -2.94 -6.18 -0.42
CA PHE A 209 -2.91 -4.94 0.36
C PHE A 209 -3.93 -5.04 1.49
N PHE A 210 -3.51 -4.73 2.71
CA PHE A 210 -4.36 -4.77 3.90
C PHE A 210 -3.88 -3.73 4.91
N THR A 211 -4.66 -3.55 5.96
CA THR A 211 -4.38 -2.60 7.04
C THR A 211 -4.26 -3.31 8.38
N GLN A 212 -3.51 -2.72 9.32
CA GLN A 212 -3.59 -3.05 10.74
C GLN A 212 -3.68 -1.76 11.54
N CYS A 213 -4.33 -1.86 12.70
CA CYS A 213 -4.27 -0.84 13.74
C CYS A 213 -3.36 -1.38 14.84
N THR A 214 -2.42 -0.55 15.30
CA THR A 214 -1.52 -0.87 16.42
C THR A 214 -2.11 -0.46 17.76
#